data_AF-A0A956LQQ2-F1
#
_entry.id   AF-A0A956LQQ2-F1
#
_cell.length_a   1.000
_cell.length_b   1.000
_cell.length_c   1.000
_cell.angle_alpha   90.00
_cell.angle_beta   90.00
_cell.angle_gamma   90.00
#
_symmetry.space_group_name_H-M   'P 1'
#
loop_
_entity.id
_entity.type
_entity.pdbx_description
1 polymer ?
#
loop_
_entity_poly.entity_id
_entity_poly.type
_entity_poly.pdbx_seq_one_letter_code
_entity_poly.pdbx_strand_id
1 'polypeptide(L)'
;YVDDDMSQQAMARINRDESRHIAVDYYMVEHYASPEHAAREAAGPRRSILARLRAALAMIVMLYRAGPFLREVFFEPLDLTDPSGRRMLEAFKRMQLLGRKPEVAARPFPTFLRTMQGLYNHPLIGRAFEPIIRRAIGLDARVIVDLYTPEELRRAQRMSIAEMAEEALQLKFAT
;
A
#
# COMPACT_ATOMS: atom_id res chain seq x y z
N TYR A 1 11.16 -1.14 -25.88
CA TYR A 1 11.65 0.23 -25.70
C TYR A 1 12.65 0.51 -26.80
N VAL A 2 12.52 1.64 -27.50
CA VAL A 2 13.52 2.06 -28.48
C VAL A 2 14.65 2.72 -27.69
N ASP A 3 15.88 2.23 -27.84
CA ASP A 3 17.05 2.69 -27.09
C ASP A 3 17.60 3.98 -27.73
N ASP A 4 16.74 5.00 -27.81
CA ASP A 4 17.06 6.30 -28.40
C ASP A 4 17.17 7.40 -27.32
N ASP A 5 17.96 8.43 -27.63
CA ASP A 5 18.26 9.53 -26.71
C ASP A 5 17.01 10.25 -26.19
N MET A 6 15.97 10.39 -27.02
CA MET A 6 14.73 11.04 -26.60
C MET A 6 13.98 10.18 -25.59
N SER A 7 13.86 8.88 -25.86
CA SER A 7 13.27 7.91 -24.92
C SER A 7 14.01 7.88 -23.58
N GLN A 8 15.34 7.89 -23.59
CA GLN A 8 16.14 7.93 -22.35
C GLN A 8 15.92 9.22 -21.56
N GLN A 9 15.88 10.38 -22.23
CA GLN A 9 15.60 11.67 -21.58
C GLN A 9 14.18 11.73 -21.00
N ALA A 10 13.19 11.19 -21.70
CA ALA A 10 11.82 11.09 -21.22
C ALA A 10 11.75 10.21 -19.96
N MET A 11 12.38 9.03 -19.99
CA MET A 11 12.44 8.12 -18.84
C MET A 11 13.16 8.76 -17.65
N ALA A 12 14.24 9.51 -17.86
CA ALA A 12 14.92 10.23 -16.78
C ALA A 12 14.01 11.26 -16.09
N ARG A 13 13.20 12.00 -16.86
CA ARG A 13 12.24 12.97 -16.31
C ARG A 13 11.11 12.28 -15.56
N ILE A 14 10.53 11.22 -16.13
CA ILE A 14 9.49 10.40 -15.48
C ILE A 14 10.02 9.83 -14.18
N ASN A 15 11.21 9.22 -14.19
CA ASN A 15 11.82 8.63 -13.00
C ASN A 15 12.06 9.68 -11.92
N ARG A 16 12.54 10.88 -12.27
CA ARG A 16 12.71 11.99 -11.32
C ARG A 16 11.39 12.41 -10.69
N ASP A 17 10.33 12.56 -11.49
CA ASP A 17 9.04 13.03 -11.01
C ASP A 17 8.33 11.95 -10.17
N GLU A 18 8.40 10.68 -10.56
CA GLU A 18 7.92 9.56 -9.75
C GLU A 18 8.71 9.40 -8.43
N SER A 19 10.02 9.69 -8.41
CA SER A 19 10.78 9.72 -7.15
C SER A 19 10.29 10.82 -6.20
N ARG A 20 9.83 11.97 -6.73
CA ARG A 20 9.17 13.00 -5.91
C ARG A 20 7.84 12.49 -5.35
N HIS A 21 7.06 11.75 -6.14
CA HIS A 21 5.81 11.15 -5.67
C HIS A 21 6.04 10.20 -4.49
N ILE A 22 7.04 9.31 -4.57
CA ILE A 22 7.40 8.42 -3.45
C ILE A 22 7.74 9.24 -2.20
N ALA A 23 8.60 10.25 -2.32
CA ALA A 23 8.96 11.09 -1.17
C ALA A 23 7.76 11.83 -0.56
N VAL A 24 6.86 12.35 -1.41
CA VAL A 24 5.62 13.00 -0.98
C VAL A 24 4.69 12.02 -0.27
N ASP A 25 4.56 10.79 -0.74
CA ASP A 25 3.70 9.79 -0.11
C ASP A 25 4.17 9.48 1.33
N TYR A 26 5.47 9.31 1.54
CA TYR A 26 6.03 9.11 2.88
C TYR A 26 5.85 10.35 3.77
N TYR A 27 6.09 11.54 3.23
CA TYR A 27 5.82 12.80 3.94
C TYR A 27 4.35 12.94 4.35
N MET A 28 3.42 12.60 3.46
CA MET A 28 1.98 12.67 3.74
C MET A 28 1.58 11.66 4.82
N VAL A 29 2.14 10.45 4.79
CA VAL A 29 1.93 9.46 5.86
C VAL A 29 2.45 9.99 7.19
N GLU A 30 3.67 10.53 7.24
CA GLU A 30 4.23 11.14 8.45
C GLU A 30 3.36 12.29 8.97
N HIS A 31 2.92 13.18 8.08
CA HIS A 31 2.04 14.29 8.42
C HIS A 31 0.73 13.82 9.04
N TYR A 32 0.03 12.86 8.42
CA TYR A 32 -1.25 12.34 8.91
C TYR A 32 -1.09 11.41 10.11
N ALA A 33 0.08 10.80 10.30
CA ALA A 33 0.42 10.01 11.47
C ALA A 33 0.83 10.88 12.68
N SER A 34 1.18 12.15 12.46
CA SER A 34 1.73 13.03 13.49
C SER A 34 0.84 13.19 14.73
N PRO A 35 1.45 13.43 15.92
CA PRO A 35 0.70 13.74 17.14
C PRO A 35 -0.20 14.96 16.99
N GLU A 36 0.24 15.97 16.24
CA GLU A 36 -0.54 17.18 15.97
C GLU A 36 -1.82 16.86 15.19
N HIS A 37 -1.71 16.04 14.13
CA HIS A 37 -2.87 15.61 13.38
C HIS A 37 -3.81 14.76 14.24
N ALA A 38 -3.26 13.86 15.07
CA ALA A 38 -4.05 13.06 16.02
C ALA A 38 -4.83 13.96 17.01
N ALA A 39 -4.19 14.99 17.56
CA ALA A 39 -4.82 15.93 18.47
C ALA A 39 -5.96 16.71 17.80
N ARG A 40 -5.75 17.16 16.55
CA ARG A 40 -6.80 17.83 15.75
C ARG A 40 -7.99 16.91 15.48
N GLU A 41 -7.74 15.64 15.11
CA GLU A 41 -8.81 14.66 14.90
C GLU A 41 -9.57 14.37 16.21
N ALA A 42 -8.87 14.25 17.33
CA ALA A 42 -9.47 13.96 18.63
C ALA A 42 -10.34 15.11 19.17
N ALA A 43 -10.01 16.35 18.81
CA ALA A 43 -10.82 17.53 19.13
C ALA A 43 -12.11 17.63 18.28
N GLY A 44 -12.16 16.91 17.15
CA GLY A 44 -13.32 16.86 16.28
C GLY A 44 -14.44 15.94 16.78
N PRO A 45 -15.61 15.96 16.11
CA PRO A 45 -16.73 15.10 16.47
C PRO A 45 -16.37 13.61 16.26
N ARG A 46 -16.67 12.78 17.26
CA ARG A 46 -16.46 11.32 17.17
C ARG A 46 -17.39 10.72 16.13
N ARG A 47 -16.82 10.03 15.14
CA ARG A 47 -17.58 9.26 14.15
C ARG A 47 -18.30 8.09 14.82
N SER A 48 -19.61 7.96 14.57
CA SER A 48 -20.42 6.84 15.06
C SER A 48 -19.98 5.50 14.46
N ILE A 49 -20.32 4.40 15.14
CA ILE A 49 -20.04 3.03 14.65
C ILE A 49 -20.69 2.81 13.27
N LEU A 50 -21.92 3.27 13.09
CA LEU A 50 -22.62 3.19 11.79
C LEU A 50 -21.88 3.96 10.68
N ALA A 51 -21.30 5.12 10.98
CA ALA A 51 -20.50 5.87 10.01
C ALA A 51 -19.23 5.09 9.61
N ARG A 52 -18.58 4.42 10.57
CA ARG A 52 -17.40 3.58 10.29
C ARG A 52 -17.75 2.37 9.43
N LEU A 53 -18.87 1.70 9.71
CA LEU A 53 -19.36 0.58 8.90
C LEU A 53 -19.71 1.02 7.48
N ARG A 54 -20.38 2.17 7.32
CA ARG A 54 -20.67 2.74 5.99
C ARG A 54 -19.38 3.07 5.23
N ALA A 55 -18.37 3.63 5.90
CA ALA A 55 -17.08 3.92 5.27
C ALA A 55 -16.36 2.63 4.82
N ALA A 56 -16.38 1.58 5.65
CA ALA A 56 -15.80 0.28 5.29
C ALA A 56 -16.54 -0.35 4.09
N LEU A 57 -17.88 -0.30 4.07
CA LEU A 57 -18.67 -0.78 2.93
C LEU A 57 -18.38 0.03 1.67
N ALA A 58 -18.28 1.36 1.77
CA ALA A 58 -17.93 2.22 0.65
C ALA A 58 -16.55 1.88 0.09
N MET A 59 -15.56 1.62 0.95
CA MET A 59 -14.22 1.17 0.55
C MET A 59 -14.28 -0.17 -0.19
N ILE A 60 -15.03 -1.15 0.32
CA ILE A 60 -15.20 -2.45 -0.34
C ILE A 60 -15.86 -2.29 -1.72
N VAL A 61 -16.93 -1.50 -1.82
CA VAL A 61 -17.62 -1.25 -3.09
C VAL A 61 -16.72 -0.52 -4.07
N MET A 62 -15.94 0.46 -3.61
CA MET A 62 -14.96 1.17 -4.43
C MET A 62 -13.92 0.20 -4.98
N LEU A 63 -13.31 -0.62 -4.14
CA LEU A 63 -12.31 -1.62 -4.56
C LEU A 63 -12.90 -2.65 -5.53
N TYR A 64 -14.14 -3.12 -5.28
CA TYR A 64 -14.86 -4.02 -6.18
C TYR A 64 -15.00 -3.41 -7.57
N ARG A 65 -15.43 -2.15 -7.64
CA ARG A 65 -15.65 -1.44 -8.92
C ARG A 65 -14.34 -1.02 -9.59
N ALA A 66 -13.30 -0.73 -8.81
CA ALA A 66 -11.98 -0.36 -9.32
C ALA A 66 -11.19 -1.58 -9.83
N GLY A 67 -11.53 -2.80 -9.42
CA GLY A 67 -10.78 -4.02 -9.76
C GLY A 67 -10.42 -4.18 -11.24
N PRO A 68 -11.36 -4.05 -12.19
CA PRO A 68 -11.04 -4.15 -13.62
C PRO A 68 -10.00 -3.10 -14.06
N PHE A 69 -10.17 -1.85 -13.61
CA PHE A 69 -9.23 -0.77 -13.89
C PHE A 69 -7.85 -1.05 -13.29
N LEU A 70 -7.79 -1.49 -12.03
CA LEU A 70 -6.53 -1.82 -11.36
C LEU A 70 -5.77 -2.95 -12.09
N ARG A 71 -6.51 -3.97 -12.54
CA ARG A 71 -5.95 -5.08 -13.31
C ARG A 71 -5.38 -4.61 -14.65
N GLU A 72 -6.16 -3.91 -15.44
CA GLU A 72 -5.81 -3.56 -16.83
C GLU A 72 -4.75 -2.46 -16.90
N VAL A 73 -4.75 -1.51 -15.97
CA VAL A 73 -3.85 -0.35 -16.00
C VAL A 73 -2.56 -0.60 -15.21
N PHE A 74 -2.62 -1.39 -14.14
CA PHE A 74 -1.45 -1.62 -13.27
C PHE A 74 -0.96 -3.05 -13.33
N PHE A 75 -1.77 -4.05 -12.99
CA PHE A 75 -1.26 -5.42 -12.78
C PHE A 75 -0.84 -6.13 -14.07
N GLU A 76 -1.65 -6.11 -15.13
CA GLU A 76 -1.31 -6.78 -16.38
C GLU A 76 -0.08 -6.16 -17.06
N PRO A 77 0.06 -4.83 -17.18
CA PRO A 77 1.30 -4.23 -17.69
C PRO A 77 2.52 -4.55 -16.83
N LEU A 78 2.37 -4.62 -15.49
CA LEU A 78 3.44 -5.02 -14.60
C LEU A 78 3.85 -6.48 -14.79
N ASP A 79 2.90 -7.41 -14.96
CA ASP A 79 3.20 -8.81 -15.23
C ASP A 79 3.95 -9.01 -16.56
N LEU A 80 3.72 -8.14 -17.56
CA LEU A 80 4.45 -8.15 -18.83
C LEU A 80 5.89 -7.62 -18.70
N THR A 81 6.12 -6.64 -17.82
CA THR A 81 7.40 -5.94 -17.69
C THR A 81 8.28 -6.47 -16.56
N ASP A 82 7.68 -7.11 -15.56
CA ASP A 82 8.34 -7.87 -14.48
C ASP A 82 7.57 -9.19 -14.25
N PRO A 83 7.80 -10.22 -15.08
CA PRO A 83 7.13 -11.52 -14.94
C PRO A 83 7.40 -12.21 -13.60
N SER A 84 8.46 -11.82 -12.90
CA SER A 84 8.78 -12.34 -11.57
C SER A 84 7.89 -11.75 -10.46
N GLY A 85 7.21 -10.63 -10.75
CA GLY A 85 6.37 -9.88 -9.80
C GLY A 85 7.13 -9.26 -8.64
N ARG A 86 8.47 -9.33 -8.63
CA ARG A 86 9.30 -8.89 -7.50
C ARG A 86 9.09 -7.43 -7.17
N ARG A 87 9.05 -6.54 -8.17
CA ARG A 87 8.91 -5.10 -7.96
C ARG A 87 7.57 -4.76 -7.31
N MET A 88 6.50 -5.41 -7.75
CA MET A 88 5.17 -5.25 -7.18
C MET A 88 5.12 -5.77 -5.74
N LEU A 89 5.60 -7.00 -5.50
CA LEU A 89 5.60 -7.60 -4.16
C LEU A 89 6.42 -6.76 -3.18
N GLU A 90 7.57 -6.23 -3.60
CA GLU A 90 8.38 -5.33 -2.78
C GLU A 90 7.64 -4.01 -2.47
N ALA A 91 6.94 -3.42 -3.45
CA ALA A 91 6.15 -2.21 -3.21
C ALA A 91 5.03 -2.44 -2.19
N PHE A 92 4.27 -3.54 -2.33
CA PHE A 92 3.24 -3.91 -1.36
C PHE A 92 3.84 -4.26 0.01
N LYS A 93 4.99 -4.93 0.06
CA LYS A 93 5.70 -5.20 1.32
C LYS A 93 6.05 -3.91 2.06
N ARG A 94 6.57 -2.89 1.37
CA ARG A 94 6.86 -1.57 1.97
C ARG A 94 5.60 -0.89 2.50
N MET A 95 4.50 -0.94 1.74
CA MET A 95 3.21 -0.41 2.18
C MET A 95 2.72 -1.13 3.45
N GLN A 96 2.83 -2.45 3.50
CA GLN A 96 2.49 -3.24 4.69
C GLN A 96 3.37 -2.86 5.89
N LEU A 97 4.69 -2.79 5.71
CA LEU A 97 5.63 -2.40 6.77
C LEU A 97 5.37 -0.99 7.30
N LEU A 98 5.12 -0.02 6.41
CA LEU A 98 4.77 1.35 6.77
C LEU A 98 3.46 1.39 7.57
N GLY A 99 2.45 0.62 7.14
CA GLY A 99 1.18 0.47 7.85
C GLY A 99 1.28 -0.17 9.23
N ARG A 100 2.40 -0.86 9.54
CA ARG A 100 2.66 -1.50 10.84
C ARG A 100 3.47 -0.63 11.80
N LYS A 101 3.91 0.56 11.38
CA LYS A 101 4.56 1.51 12.30
C LYS A 101 3.59 1.95 13.39
N PRO A 102 4.01 2.09 14.67
CA PRO A 102 3.11 2.44 15.77
C PRO A 102 2.24 3.67 15.52
N GLU A 103 2.82 4.73 14.94
CA GLU A 103 2.17 6.00 14.63
C GLU A 103 1.17 5.91 13.46
N VAL A 104 1.34 4.92 12.57
CA VAL A 104 0.47 4.69 11.40
C VAL A 104 -0.59 3.62 11.69
N ALA A 105 -0.26 2.61 12.50
CA ALA A 105 -1.03 1.38 12.67
C ALA A 105 -2.42 1.57 13.29
N ALA A 106 -2.63 2.68 14.00
CA ALA A 106 -3.91 3.07 14.60
C ALA A 106 -4.86 3.77 13.61
N ARG A 107 -4.36 4.17 12.43
CA ARG A 107 -5.16 4.93 11.46
C ARG A 107 -6.21 4.04 10.78
N PRO A 108 -7.33 4.62 10.29
CA PRO A 108 -8.46 3.84 9.78
C PRO A 108 -8.11 2.92 8.62
N PHE A 109 -7.33 3.39 7.65
CA PHE A 109 -6.99 2.62 6.45
C PHE A 109 -6.01 1.46 6.74
N PRO A 110 -4.88 1.66 7.45
CA PRO A 110 -4.04 0.54 7.91
C PRO A 110 -4.79 -0.49 8.75
N THR A 111 -5.70 -0.03 9.61
CA THR A 111 -6.56 -0.93 10.39
C THR A 111 -7.47 -1.76 9.48
N PHE A 112 -8.12 -1.13 8.51
CA PHE A 112 -8.95 -1.82 7.52
C PHE A 112 -8.16 -2.88 6.75
N LEU A 113 -7.00 -2.53 6.20
CA LEU A 113 -6.15 -3.47 5.46
C LEU A 113 -5.73 -4.65 6.35
N ARG A 114 -5.25 -4.39 7.56
CA ARG A 114 -4.86 -5.45 8.50
C ARG A 114 -6.02 -6.38 8.86
N THR A 115 -7.22 -5.84 9.02
CA THR A 115 -8.42 -6.67 9.24
C THR A 115 -8.71 -7.55 8.04
N MET A 116 -8.63 -7.03 6.82
CA MET A 116 -8.84 -7.81 5.60
C MET A 116 -7.78 -8.91 5.43
N GLN A 117 -6.50 -8.60 5.67
CA GLN A 117 -5.41 -9.58 5.64
C GLN A 117 -5.60 -10.66 6.71
N GLY A 118 -5.94 -10.28 7.94
CA GLY A 118 -6.20 -11.22 9.03
C GLY A 118 -7.39 -12.16 8.74
N LEU A 119 -8.45 -11.64 8.10
CA LEU A 119 -9.59 -12.47 7.66
C LEU A 119 -9.16 -13.45 6.56
N TYR A 120 -8.35 -13.00 5.60
CA TYR A 120 -7.83 -13.84 4.52
C TYR A 120 -6.90 -14.95 5.03
N ASN A 121 -5.99 -14.63 5.96
CA ASN A 121 -5.03 -15.58 6.51
C ASN A 121 -5.62 -16.52 7.59
N HIS A 122 -6.88 -16.34 7.99
CA HIS A 122 -7.52 -17.16 9.02
C HIS A 122 -7.85 -18.57 8.49
N PRO A 123 -7.50 -19.66 9.21
CA PRO A 123 -7.58 -21.03 8.69
C PRO A 123 -8.99 -21.50 8.29
N LEU A 124 -10.03 -21.05 9.00
CA LEU A 124 -11.44 -21.37 8.71
C LEU A 124 -12.15 -20.30 7.86
N ILE A 125 -12.08 -19.04 8.29
CA ILE A 125 -12.76 -17.92 7.65
C ILE A 125 -12.16 -17.60 6.28
N GLY A 126 -10.84 -17.69 6.12
CA GLY A 126 -10.13 -17.41 4.87
C GLY A 126 -10.64 -18.26 3.70
N ARG A 127 -10.90 -19.56 3.92
CA ARG A 127 -11.46 -20.47 2.89
C ARG A 127 -12.85 -20.06 2.41
N ALA A 128 -13.69 -19.51 3.28
CA ALA A 128 -15.02 -19.03 2.92
C ALA A 128 -14.97 -17.62 2.29
N PHE A 129 -13.99 -16.81 2.69
CA PHE A 129 -13.86 -15.41 2.27
C PHE A 129 -13.00 -15.23 1.02
N GLU A 130 -12.16 -16.21 0.67
CA GLU A 130 -11.27 -16.19 -0.50
C GLU A 130 -11.98 -15.82 -1.82
N PRO A 131 -13.08 -16.48 -2.23
CA PRO A 131 -13.76 -16.13 -3.48
C PRO A 131 -14.40 -14.73 -3.45
N ILE A 132 -14.82 -14.27 -2.26
CA ILE A 132 -15.37 -12.91 -2.08
C ILE A 132 -14.23 -11.89 -2.22
N ILE A 133 -13.08 -12.13 -1.60
CA ILE A 133 -11.91 -11.26 -1.67
C ILE A 133 -11.38 -11.17 -3.11
N ARG A 134 -11.21 -12.32 -3.78
CA ARG A 134 -10.77 -12.38 -5.19
C ARG A 134 -11.71 -11.60 -6.12
N ARG A 135 -13.02 -11.64 -5.85
CA ARG A 135 -14.03 -10.98 -6.70
C ARG A 135 -14.32 -9.53 -6.31
N ALA A 136 -14.09 -9.15 -5.05
CA ALA A 136 -14.55 -7.87 -4.51
C ALA A 136 -13.47 -6.89 -4.09
N ILE A 137 -12.22 -7.32 -3.96
CA ILE A 137 -11.16 -6.39 -3.61
C ILE A 137 -10.42 -5.92 -4.86
N GLY A 138 -10.45 -6.68 -5.97
CA GLY A 138 -9.76 -6.30 -7.20
C GLY A 138 -8.23 -6.20 -7.06
N LEU A 139 -7.71 -6.42 -5.85
CA LEU A 139 -6.31 -6.59 -5.55
C LEU A 139 -5.94 -8.04 -5.81
N ASP A 140 -4.79 -8.23 -6.42
CA ASP A 140 -4.24 -9.54 -6.69
C ASP A 140 -4.07 -10.34 -5.38
N ALA A 141 -4.47 -11.62 -5.38
CA ALA A 141 -4.31 -12.49 -4.20
C ALA A 141 -2.85 -12.57 -3.72
N ARG A 142 -1.89 -12.36 -4.63
CA ARG A 142 -0.44 -12.29 -4.36
C ARG A 142 -0.08 -11.21 -3.33
N VAL A 143 -0.85 -10.14 -3.21
CA VAL A 143 -0.49 -8.97 -2.36
C VAL A 143 -1.28 -8.86 -1.06
N ILE A 144 -2.27 -9.73 -0.87
CA ILE A 144 -3.14 -9.76 0.32
C ILE A 144 -2.50 -10.57 1.46
N VAL A 145 -1.56 -11.46 1.16
CA VAL A 145 -0.79 -12.20 2.16
C VAL A 145 0.21 -11.29 2.88
N ASP A 146 0.71 -11.72 4.05
CA ASP A 146 1.82 -11.05 4.70
C ASP A 146 3.09 -11.25 3.84
N LEU A 147 3.68 -10.15 3.37
CA LEU A 147 4.82 -10.16 2.44
C LEU A 147 6.18 -9.96 3.13
N TYR A 148 6.17 -9.70 4.42
CA TYR A 148 7.36 -9.39 5.20
C TYR A 148 7.65 -10.50 6.22
N THR A 149 8.93 -10.62 6.58
CA THR A 149 9.40 -11.45 7.69
C THR A 149 9.30 -10.72 9.03
N PRO A 150 9.24 -11.44 10.17
CA PRO A 150 9.31 -10.82 11.50
C PRO A 150 10.58 -9.96 11.71
N GLU A 151 11.69 -10.33 11.09
CA GLU A 151 12.96 -9.61 11.11
C GLU A 151 12.83 -8.26 10.39
N GLU A 152 12.26 -8.25 9.18
CA GLU A 152 12.02 -7.03 8.41
C GLU A 152 11.05 -6.10 9.14
N LEU A 153 10.00 -6.64 9.77
CA LEU A 153 9.09 -5.85 10.59
C LEU A 153 9.80 -5.17 11.76
N ARG A 154 10.62 -5.93 12.50
CA ARG A 154 11.42 -5.38 13.62
C ARG A 154 12.39 -4.30 13.14
N ARG A 155 13.00 -4.47 11.96
CA ARG A 155 13.87 -3.45 11.37
C ARG A 155 13.09 -2.19 11.02
N ALA A 156 11.98 -2.31 10.28
CA ALA A 156 11.14 -1.20 9.86
C ALA A 156 10.55 -0.41 11.04
N GLN A 157 10.25 -1.08 12.16
CA GLN A 157 9.79 -0.42 13.38
C GLN A 157 10.85 0.47 14.03
N ARG A 158 12.15 0.17 13.83
CA ARG A 158 13.27 0.98 14.36
C ARG A 158 13.66 2.15 13.45
N MET A 159 13.34 2.06 12.17
CA MET A 159 13.60 3.15 11.21
C MET A 159 12.61 4.29 11.42
N SER A 160 13.02 5.51 11.12
CA SER A 160 12.12 6.64 10.89
C SER A 160 11.36 6.48 9.55
N ILE A 161 10.26 7.22 9.39
CA ILE A 161 9.52 7.24 8.11
C ILE A 161 10.40 7.81 6.99
N ALA A 162 11.24 8.81 7.30
CA ALA A 162 12.21 9.38 6.38
C ALA A 162 13.27 8.36 5.91
N GLU A 163 13.84 7.56 6.82
CA GLU A 163 14.78 6.49 6.44
C GLU A 163 14.12 5.42 5.56
N MET A 164 12.84 5.10 5.81
CA MET A 164 12.09 4.18 4.94
C MET A 164 11.82 4.79 3.56
N ALA A 165 11.63 6.11 3.48
CA ALA A 165 11.48 6.83 2.21
C ALA A 165 12.79 6.80 1.42
N GLU A 166 13.92 7.04 2.07
CA GLU A 166 15.24 6.98 1.46
C GLU A 166 15.55 5.56 0.94
N GLU A 167 15.27 4.52 1.72
CA GLU A 167 15.42 3.12 1.26
C GLU A 167 14.54 2.84 0.03
N ALA A 168 13.29 3.32 0.02
CA ALA A 168 12.40 3.14 -1.12
C ALA A 168 12.92 3.82 -2.39
N LEU A 169 13.53 5.01 -2.25
CA LEU A 169 14.16 5.74 -3.35
C LEU A 169 15.43 5.03 -3.84
N GLN A 170 16.30 4.58 -2.94
CA GLN A 170 17.53 3.87 -3.31
C GLN A 170 17.23 2.59 -4.09
N LEU A 171 16.24 1.80 -3.67
CA LEU A 171 15.83 0.58 -4.37
C LEU A 171 15.27 0.83 -5.77
N LYS A 172 14.69 2.01 -6.01
CA LYS A 172 14.25 2.40 -7.36
C LYS A 172 15.43 2.60 -8.31
N PHE A 173 16.53 3.19 -7.84
CA PHE A 173 17.72 3.47 -8.65
C PHE A 173 18.72 2.31 -8.70
N ALA A 174 18.52 1.26 -7.91
CA ALA A 174 19.39 0.07 -7.88
C ALA A 174 19.04 -0.96 -8.99
N THR A 175 18.04 -0.68 -9.84
CA THR A 175 17.59 -1.54 -10.94
C THR A 175 17.69 -0.79 -12.25
#